data_AF-A0A915XXX9-F1
#
_entry.id   AF-A0A915XXX9-F1
#
_cell.length_a   1.000
_cell.length_b   1.000
_cell.length_c   1.000
_cell.angle_alpha   90.00
_cell.angle_beta   90.00
_cell.angle_gamma   90.00
#
_symmetry.space_group_name_H-M   'P 1'
#
loop_
_entity.id
_entity.type
_entity.pdbx_description
1 polymer ?
#
loop_
_entity_poly.entity_id
_entity_poly.type
_entity_poly.pdbx_seq_one_letter_code
_entity_poly.pdbx_strand_id
1 'polypeptide(L)'
;MRKVGRLAPYLLILLAAVGLLSWARVEQRRSEDAMHESMVFDEPVWSRYLPEIRHEAQRQPTDEAKLASLAELLTRRYREQDAPLRFKVIRTDEGALALRLNAAAALPRWYTARAARLGYEEATRALGREVRVHIYETYIVGSAQLIGVCRARDGVVEVALR
;
A
#
# COMPACT_ATOMS: atom_id res chain seq x y z
N MET A 1 8.98 -39.22 41.75
CA MET A 1 9.49 -38.31 40.69
C MET A 1 9.04 -38.82 39.32
N ARG A 2 7.92 -38.34 38.73
CA ARG A 2 7.41 -38.88 37.44
C ARG A 2 6.44 -37.96 36.67
N LYS A 3 6.58 -36.63 36.77
CA LYS A 3 5.71 -35.67 36.04
C LYS A 3 6.41 -34.83 34.97
N VAL A 4 7.74 -34.69 35.02
CA VAL A 4 8.50 -33.84 34.08
C VAL A 4 8.60 -34.46 32.68
N GLY A 5 8.67 -35.79 32.57
CA GLY A 5 8.83 -36.48 31.27
C GLY A 5 7.63 -36.41 30.32
N ARG A 6 6.42 -36.08 30.81
CA ARG A 6 5.22 -35.98 29.94
C ARG A 6 5.06 -34.62 29.27
N LEU A 7 5.65 -33.56 29.83
CA LEU A 7 5.53 -32.19 29.30
C LEU A 7 6.66 -31.83 28.32
N ALA A 8 7.79 -32.53 28.40
CA ALA A 8 8.94 -32.34 27.53
C ALA A 8 8.63 -32.29 26.01
N PRO A 9 7.82 -33.21 25.43
CA PRO A 9 7.54 -33.17 23.99
C PRO A 9 6.69 -31.95 23.58
N TYR A 10 5.73 -31.55 24.42
CA TYR A 10 4.91 -30.36 24.16
C TYR A 10 5.73 -29.07 24.25
N LEU A 11 6.70 -29.02 25.17
CA LEU A 11 7.61 -27.88 25.32
C LEU A 11 8.57 -27.74 24.12
N LEU A 12 9.03 -28.87 23.58
CA LEU A 12 9.82 -28.92 22.34
C LEU A 12 9.02 -28.42 21.13
N ILE A 13 7.77 -28.85 20.97
CA ILE A 13 6.88 -28.39 19.89
C ILE A 13 6.60 -26.88 20.04
N LEU A 14 6.34 -26.41 21.25
CA LEU A 14 6.12 -24.99 21.51
C LEU A 14 7.34 -24.14 21.15
N LEU A 15 8.54 -24.58 21.56
CA LEU A 15 9.80 -23.90 21.23
C LEU A 15 10.07 -23.90 19.72
N ALA A 16 9.80 -25.01 19.02
CA ALA A 16 9.92 -25.06 17.57
C ALA A 16 8.93 -24.11 16.87
N ALA A 17 7.68 -24.04 17.34
CA ALA A 17 6.66 -23.13 16.81
C ALA A 17 7.03 -21.65 17.05
N VAL A 18 7.52 -21.31 18.24
CA VAL A 18 8.00 -19.96 18.57
C VAL A 18 9.23 -19.61 17.74
N GLY A 19 10.15 -20.57 17.55
CA GLY A 19 11.33 -20.41 16.69
C GLY A 19 10.94 -20.12 15.24
N LEU A 20 10.01 -20.89 14.68
CA LEU A 20 9.50 -20.69 13.31
C LEU A 20 8.79 -19.34 13.15
N LEU A 21 7.96 -18.94 14.11
CA LEU A 21 7.28 -17.64 14.09
C LEU A 21 8.27 -16.47 14.18
N SER A 22 9.29 -16.61 15.00
CA SER A 22 10.33 -15.58 15.16
C SER A 22 11.20 -15.49 13.91
N TRP A 23 11.57 -16.64 13.32
CA TRP A 23 12.31 -16.71 12.07
C TRP A 23 11.52 -16.11 10.90
N ALA A 24 10.23 -16.44 10.77
CA ALA A 24 9.36 -15.86 9.76
C ALA A 24 9.25 -14.33 9.89
N ARG A 25 9.15 -13.80 11.13
CA ARG A 25 9.16 -12.35 11.37
C ARG A 25 10.48 -11.68 11.02
N VAL A 26 11.61 -12.35 11.31
CA VAL A 26 12.95 -11.83 10.98
C VAL A 26 13.15 -11.83 9.47
N GLU A 27 12.76 -12.89 8.78
CA GLU A 27 12.87 -12.96 7.31
C GLU A 27 11.96 -11.94 6.63
N GLN A 28 10.77 -11.73 7.17
CA GLN A 28 9.88 -10.66 6.70
C GLN A 28 10.53 -9.28 6.86
N ARG A 29 11.12 -8.96 8.02
CA ARG A 29 11.88 -7.71 8.21
C ARG A 29 13.08 -7.60 7.29
N ARG A 30 13.83 -8.69 7.10
CA ARG A 30 15.00 -8.70 6.21
C ARG A 30 14.61 -8.45 4.76
N SER A 31 13.48 -9.00 4.32
CA SER A 31 12.92 -8.67 3.01
C SER A 31 12.52 -7.20 2.94
N GLU A 32 11.90 -6.64 3.98
CA GLU A 32 11.53 -5.21 4.04
C GLU A 32 12.76 -4.27 4.00
N ASP A 33 13.86 -4.64 4.68
CA ASP A 33 15.11 -3.88 4.71
C ASP A 33 15.88 -3.98 3.38
N ALA A 34 15.94 -5.16 2.76
CA ALA A 34 16.57 -5.34 1.45
C ALA A 34 15.86 -4.54 0.33
N MET A 35 14.59 -4.15 0.53
CA MET A 35 13.87 -3.30 -0.41
C MET A 35 14.13 -1.81 -0.25
N HIS A 36 14.73 -1.36 0.85
CA HIS A 36 15.08 0.05 1.05
C HIS A 36 16.29 0.48 0.21
N GLU A 37 17.12 -0.46 -0.27
CA GLU A 37 18.46 -0.11 -0.74
C GLU A 37 18.54 0.25 -2.24
N SER A 38 17.81 -0.40 -3.15
CA SER A 38 17.68 0.04 -4.55
C SER A 38 16.88 -0.96 -5.38
N MET A 39 15.58 -0.78 -5.56
CA MET A 39 14.87 -1.47 -6.63
C MET A 39 14.48 -0.49 -7.72
N VAL A 40 15.02 -0.73 -8.92
CA VAL A 40 14.40 -0.28 -10.16
C VAL A 40 13.08 -1.05 -10.25
N PHE A 41 11.98 -0.35 -9.97
CA PHE A 41 10.65 -0.96 -9.94
C PHE A 41 10.15 -1.16 -11.36
N ASP A 42 10.09 -2.41 -11.85
CA ASP A 42 9.38 -2.69 -13.09
C ASP A 42 7.90 -2.31 -12.91
N GLU A 43 7.41 -1.33 -13.66
CA GLU A 43 6.03 -0.86 -13.61
C GLU A 43 5.03 -1.96 -14.01
N PRO A 44 3.77 -1.93 -13.54
CA PRO A 44 2.86 -3.03 -13.82
C PRO A 44 2.54 -3.01 -15.31
N VAL A 45 2.28 -4.14 -15.96
CA VAL A 45 2.13 -4.19 -17.43
C VAL A 45 1.06 -3.22 -17.96
N TRP A 46 0.02 -2.92 -17.16
CA TRP A 46 -1.01 -1.94 -17.51
C TRP A 46 -0.60 -0.47 -17.31
N SER A 47 0.57 -0.18 -16.74
CA SER A 47 1.12 1.18 -16.59
C SER A 47 1.23 1.93 -17.91
N ARG A 48 1.39 1.21 -19.03
CA ARG A 48 1.34 1.78 -20.38
C ARG A 48 0.04 2.54 -20.67
N TYR A 49 -1.05 2.24 -19.94
CA TYR A 49 -2.35 2.90 -20.06
C TYR A 49 -2.52 4.10 -19.11
N LEU A 50 -1.52 4.44 -18.29
CA LEU A 50 -1.58 5.60 -17.38
C LEU A 50 -1.87 6.92 -18.11
N PRO A 51 -1.28 7.22 -19.28
CA PRO A 51 -1.61 8.42 -20.02
C PRO A 51 -3.09 8.50 -20.41
N GLU A 52 -3.69 7.37 -20.82
CA GLU A 52 -5.11 7.28 -21.18
C GLU A 52 -6.01 7.48 -19.95
N ILE A 53 -5.67 6.80 -18.84
CA ILE A 53 -6.37 6.93 -17.55
C ILE A 53 -6.36 8.39 -17.08
N ARG A 54 -5.19 9.04 -17.16
CA ARG A 54 -5.04 10.45 -16.78
C ARG A 54 -5.85 11.37 -17.69
N HIS A 55 -5.80 11.16 -19.00
CA HIS A 55 -6.57 11.96 -19.95
C HIS A 55 -8.09 11.80 -19.71
N GLU A 56 -8.55 10.59 -19.41
CA GLU A 56 -9.95 10.33 -19.06
C GLU A 56 -10.36 11.04 -17.76
N ALA A 57 -9.52 10.96 -16.73
CA ALA A 57 -9.74 11.67 -15.48
C ALA A 57 -9.78 13.20 -15.66
N GLN A 58 -8.89 13.76 -16.49
CA GLN A 58 -8.80 15.20 -16.75
C GLN A 58 -10.01 15.79 -17.49
N ARG A 59 -10.81 14.96 -18.18
CA ARG A 59 -12.07 15.40 -18.81
C ARG A 59 -13.13 15.82 -17.79
N GLN A 60 -12.96 15.45 -16.53
CA GLN A 60 -13.92 15.80 -15.49
C GLN A 60 -13.85 17.29 -15.10
N PRO A 61 -14.99 17.93 -14.79
CA PRO A 61 -15.05 19.39 -14.62
C PRO A 61 -14.46 19.87 -13.29
N THR A 62 -14.47 19.07 -12.22
CA THR A 62 -14.02 19.46 -10.88
C THR A 62 -12.82 18.64 -10.44
N ASP A 63 -11.94 19.21 -9.60
CA ASP A 63 -10.79 18.50 -9.03
C ASP A 63 -11.19 17.22 -8.28
N GLU A 64 -12.30 17.26 -7.55
CA GLU A 64 -12.84 16.10 -6.85
C GLU A 64 -13.30 15.02 -7.83
N ALA A 65 -14.00 15.39 -8.92
CA ALA A 65 -14.42 14.45 -9.95
C ALA A 65 -13.23 13.87 -10.75
N LYS A 66 -12.20 14.70 -11.03
CA LYS A 66 -10.95 14.23 -11.64
C LYS A 66 -10.28 13.16 -10.77
N LEU A 67 -10.13 13.43 -9.47
CA LEU A 67 -9.55 12.45 -8.54
C LEU A 67 -10.45 11.22 -8.35
N ALA A 68 -11.77 11.38 -8.37
CA ALA A 68 -12.70 10.26 -8.23
C ALA A 68 -12.62 9.33 -9.45
N SER A 69 -12.63 9.90 -10.66
CA SER A 69 -12.45 9.16 -11.90
C SER A 69 -11.09 8.47 -11.96
N LEU A 70 -10.01 9.17 -11.57
CA LEU A 70 -8.67 8.59 -11.47
C LEU A 70 -8.64 7.41 -10.48
N ALA A 71 -9.19 7.60 -9.28
CA ALA A 71 -9.22 6.57 -8.23
C ALA A 71 -10.01 5.34 -8.67
N GLU A 72 -11.12 5.53 -9.38
CA GLU A 72 -11.93 4.45 -9.93
C GLU A 72 -11.17 3.66 -11.00
N LEU A 73 -10.59 4.35 -11.98
CA LEU A 73 -9.84 3.72 -13.08
C LEU A 73 -8.61 2.97 -12.58
N LEU A 74 -7.83 3.56 -11.66
CA LEU A 74 -6.70 2.89 -11.01
C LEU A 74 -7.17 1.66 -10.23
N THR A 75 -8.23 1.78 -9.43
CA THR A 75 -8.80 0.64 -8.68
C THR A 75 -9.24 -0.47 -9.63
N ARG A 76 -9.87 -0.13 -10.76
CA ARG A 76 -10.30 -1.12 -11.76
C ARG A 76 -9.11 -1.89 -12.31
N ARG A 77 -8.03 -1.21 -12.69
CA ARG A 77 -6.81 -1.87 -13.22
C ARG A 77 -6.13 -2.79 -12.20
N TYR A 78 -6.05 -2.38 -10.94
CA TYR A 78 -5.51 -3.26 -9.89
C TYR A 78 -6.40 -4.47 -9.66
N ARG A 79 -7.74 -4.31 -9.72
CA ARG A 79 -8.68 -5.44 -9.62
C ARG A 79 -8.60 -6.41 -10.80
N GLU A 80 -8.34 -5.92 -12.02
CA GLU A 80 -8.09 -6.77 -13.19
C GLU A 80 -6.86 -7.69 -13.02
N GLN A 81 -5.97 -7.36 -12.07
CA GLN A 81 -4.81 -8.18 -11.69
C GLN A 81 -5.01 -8.93 -10.37
N ASP A 82 -6.24 -9.06 -9.89
CA ASP A 82 -6.58 -9.65 -8.60
C ASP A 82 -5.84 -9.03 -7.40
N ALA A 83 -5.35 -7.79 -7.54
CA ALA A 83 -4.69 -7.08 -6.46
C ALA A 83 -5.75 -6.44 -5.55
N PRO A 84 -5.81 -6.78 -4.25
CA PRO A 84 -6.78 -6.23 -3.31
C PRO A 84 -6.38 -4.82 -2.85
N LEU A 85 -6.32 -3.89 -3.81
CA LEU A 85 -6.07 -2.46 -3.64
C LEU A 85 -7.31 -1.66 -4.04
N ARG A 86 -7.57 -0.56 -3.32
CA ARG A 86 -8.65 0.37 -3.64
C ARG A 86 -8.27 1.81 -3.33
N PHE A 87 -8.26 2.64 -4.35
CA PHE A 87 -8.17 4.08 -4.21
C PHE A 87 -9.56 4.67 -3.91
N LYS A 88 -9.57 5.70 -3.07
CA LYS A 88 -10.74 6.52 -2.75
C LYS A 88 -10.31 7.97 -2.66
N VAL A 89 -11.21 8.90 -2.97
CA VAL A 89 -11.01 10.31 -2.64
C VAL A 89 -11.43 10.53 -1.20
N ILE A 90 -10.65 11.31 -0.47
CA ILE A 90 -10.97 11.78 0.87
C ILE A 90 -10.72 13.29 0.96
N ARG A 91 -11.38 13.92 1.92
CA ARG A 91 -11.00 15.26 2.38
C ARG A 91 -10.24 15.10 3.68
N THR A 92 -9.11 15.78 3.80
CA THR A 92 -8.34 15.89 5.04
C THR A 92 -9.07 16.79 6.04
N ASP A 93 -8.63 16.78 7.31
CA ASP A 93 -9.21 17.64 8.35
C ASP A 93 -9.09 19.13 8.03
N GLU A 94 -8.06 19.50 7.26
CA GLU A 94 -7.82 20.86 6.75
C GLU A 94 -8.69 21.21 5.51
N GLY A 95 -9.55 20.30 5.07
CA GLY A 95 -10.42 20.46 3.91
C GLY A 95 -9.75 20.21 2.56
N ALA A 96 -8.45 19.88 2.54
CA ALA A 96 -7.73 19.59 1.30
C ALA A 96 -8.12 18.21 0.74
N LEU A 97 -8.32 18.14 -0.59
CA LEU A 97 -8.55 16.90 -1.32
C LEU A 97 -7.28 16.03 -1.31
N ALA A 98 -7.45 14.76 -0.96
CA ALA A 98 -6.39 13.76 -0.95
C ALA A 98 -6.90 12.42 -1.48
N LEU A 99 -5.97 11.53 -1.82
CA LEU A 99 -6.28 10.14 -2.13
C LEU A 99 -6.06 9.26 -0.90
N ARG A 100 -6.88 8.24 -0.77
CA ARG A 100 -6.75 7.16 0.20
C ARG A 100 -6.54 5.85 -0.55
N LEU A 101 -5.38 5.24 -0.37
CA LEU A 101 -5.10 3.88 -0.82
C LEU A 101 -5.49 2.91 0.30
N ASN A 102 -6.43 2.01 0.06
CA ASN A 102 -6.70 0.88 0.93
C ASN A 102 -6.00 -0.34 0.35
N ALA A 103 -5.13 -0.97 1.14
CA ALA A 103 -4.44 -2.20 0.79
C ALA A 103 -4.80 -3.31 1.78
N ALA A 104 -5.07 -4.51 1.28
CA ALA A 104 -5.21 -5.65 2.19
C ALA A 104 -3.91 -5.93 2.93
N ALA A 105 -3.99 -6.30 4.21
CA ALA A 105 -2.81 -6.65 5.03
C ALA A 105 -1.96 -7.80 4.46
N ALA A 106 -2.53 -8.63 3.59
CA ALA A 106 -1.81 -9.70 2.90
C ALA A 106 -0.88 -9.19 1.78
N LEU A 107 -1.01 -7.93 1.36
CA LEU A 107 -0.16 -7.37 0.31
C LEU A 107 1.21 -6.99 0.87
N PRO A 108 2.31 -7.35 0.16
CA PRO A 108 3.63 -6.89 0.53
C PRO A 108 3.71 -5.35 0.60
N ARG A 109 4.40 -4.84 1.62
CA ARG A 109 4.56 -3.39 1.86
C ARG A 109 5.09 -2.64 0.64
N TRP A 110 6.03 -3.24 -0.08
CA TRP A 110 6.59 -2.66 -1.30
C TRP A 110 5.58 -2.49 -2.43
N TYR A 111 4.64 -3.42 -2.56
CA TYR A 111 3.61 -3.36 -3.59
C TYR A 111 2.63 -2.24 -3.26
N THR A 112 2.28 -2.11 -1.98
CA THR A 112 1.50 -1.00 -1.45
C THR A 112 2.21 0.34 -1.65
N ALA A 113 3.51 0.43 -1.36
CA ALA A 113 4.29 1.65 -1.54
C ALA A 113 4.37 2.07 -3.01
N ARG A 114 4.59 1.11 -3.91
CA ARG A 114 4.58 1.32 -5.36
C ARG A 114 3.23 1.83 -5.85
N ALA A 115 2.13 1.21 -5.42
CA ALA A 115 0.80 1.67 -5.78
C ALA A 115 0.52 3.09 -5.26
N ALA A 116 0.96 3.40 -4.03
CA ALA A 116 0.83 4.74 -3.47
C ALA A 116 1.61 5.78 -4.28
N ARG A 117 2.85 5.47 -4.67
CA ARG A 117 3.68 6.35 -5.50
C ARG A 117 3.06 6.59 -6.88
N LEU A 118 2.59 5.54 -7.55
CA LEU A 118 1.90 5.67 -8.84
C LEU A 118 0.64 6.53 -8.71
N GLY A 119 -0.18 6.30 -7.69
CA GLY A 119 -1.36 7.11 -7.41
C GLY A 119 -1.02 8.58 -7.13
N TYR A 120 0.08 8.84 -6.40
CA TYR A 120 0.57 10.18 -6.12
C TYR A 120 1.01 10.90 -7.39
N GLU A 121 1.84 10.26 -8.22
CA GLU A 121 2.35 10.84 -9.46
C GLU A 121 1.21 11.16 -10.42
N GLU A 122 0.27 10.23 -10.61
CA GLU A 122 -0.86 10.44 -11.50
C GLU A 122 -1.86 11.47 -10.98
N ALA A 123 -2.13 11.52 -9.67
CA ALA A 123 -2.98 12.55 -9.09
C ALA A 123 -2.36 13.94 -9.22
N THR A 124 -1.05 14.04 -8.96
CA THR A 124 -0.29 15.29 -9.08
C THR A 124 -0.26 15.77 -10.53
N ARG A 125 -0.04 14.86 -11.49
CA ARG A 125 -0.09 15.18 -12.93
C ARG A 125 -1.52 15.55 -13.38
N ALA A 126 -2.54 14.88 -12.86
CA ALA A 126 -3.94 15.12 -13.24
C ALA A 126 -4.43 16.50 -12.77
N LEU A 127 -4.03 16.93 -11.56
CA LEU A 127 -4.47 18.21 -10.98
C LEU A 127 -3.47 19.37 -11.15
N GLY A 128 -2.22 19.09 -11.50
CA GLY A 128 -1.16 20.12 -11.60
C GLY A 128 -0.70 20.68 -10.26
N ARG A 129 -1.06 20.03 -9.15
CA ARG A 129 -0.67 20.40 -7.77
C ARG A 129 -0.48 19.14 -6.95
N GLU A 130 0.25 19.25 -5.84
CA GLU A 130 0.49 18.11 -4.95
C GLU A 130 -0.83 17.56 -4.37
N VAL A 131 -0.97 16.22 -4.43
CA VAL A 131 -2.08 15.47 -3.83
C VAL A 131 -1.52 14.36 -2.97
N ARG A 132 -1.66 14.47 -1.65
CA ARG A 132 -1.18 13.44 -0.71
C ARG A 132 -1.96 12.14 -0.92
N VAL A 133 -1.28 11.01 -0.76
CA VAL A 133 -1.91 9.68 -0.73
C VAL A 133 -1.76 9.09 0.66
N HIS A 134 -2.87 8.93 1.37
CA HIS A 134 -2.91 8.28 2.67
C HIS A 134 -3.07 6.77 2.49
N ILE A 135 -2.16 6.00 3.08
CA ILE A 135 -2.08 4.56 2.93
C ILE A 135 -2.72 3.90 4.15
N TYR A 136 -3.81 3.19 3.91
CA TYR A 136 -4.54 2.44 4.91
C TYR A 136 -4.40 0.95 4.64
N GLU A 137 -4.08 0.20 5.69
CA GLU A 137 -4.17 -1.24 5.70
C GLU A 137 -5.57 -1.66 6.12
N THR A 138 -6.21 -2.53 5.34
CA THR A 138 -7.53 -3.08 5.62
C THR A 138 -7.43 -4.54 6.03
N TYR A 139 -8.05 -4.87 7.15
CA TYR A 139 -8.18 -6.24 7.65
C TYR A 139 -9.53 -6.83 7.21
N ILE A 140 -9.60 -8.15 7.11
CA ILE A 140 -10.82 -8.90 6.72
C ILE A 140 -12.03 -8.54 7.60
N VAL A 141 -11.80 -8.02 8.81
CA VAL A 141 -12.83 -7.63 9.81
C VAL A 141 -13.28 -6.16 9.68
N GLY A 142 -13.00 -5.49 8.56
CA GLY A 142 -13.55 -4.16 8.26
C GLY A 142 -12.89 -2.99 8.98
N SER A 143 -11.89 -3.24 9.84
CA SER A 143 -11.03 -2.17 10.37
C SER A 143 -10.02 -1.73 9.31
N ALA A 144 -9.76 -0.43 9.27
CA ALA A 144 -8.73 0.16 8.43
C ALA A 144 -7.80 1.02 9.28
N GLN A 145 -6.50 0.74 9.22
CA GLN A 145 -5.48 1.45 9.98
C GLN A 145 -4.63 2.29 9.03
N LEU A 146 -4.40 3.56 9.37
CA LEU A 146 -3.43 4.38 8.64
C LEU A 146 -2.03 3.83 8.92
N ILE A 147 -1.38 3.31 7.88
CA ILE A 147 -0.03 2.75 7.95
C ILE A 147 1.01 3.64 7.29
N GLY A 148 0.63 4.69 6.56
CA GLY A 148 1.61 5.57 5.94
C GLY A 148 1.02 6.69 5.08
N VAL A 149 1.90 7.52 4.55
CA VAL A 149 1.55 8.61 3.62
C VAL A 149 2.60 8.69 2.52
N CYS A 150 2.14 8.89 1.29
CA CYS A 150 2.97 9.29 0.15
C CYS A 150 2.80 10.78 -0.10
N ARG A 151 3.93 11.50 -0.18
CA ARG A 151 4.00 12.96 -0.37
C ARG A 151 5.33 13.36 -1.04
N ALA A 152 5.45 14.59 -1.52
CA ALA A 152 6.75 15.15 -1.83
C ALA A 152 7.42 15.67 -0.55
N ARG A 153 8.73 15.42 -0.42
CA ARG A 153 9.59 15.99 0.60
C ARG A 153 10.93 16.33 -0.04
N ASP A 154 11.34 17.60 0.04
CA ASP A 154 12.62 18.08 -0.51
C ASP A 154 12.80 17.75 -2.01
N GLY A 155 11.70 17.80 -2.78
CA GLY A 155 11.70 17.49 -4.22
C GLY A 155 11.70 16.00 -4.57
N VAL A 156 11.73 15.10 -3.57
CA VAL A 156 11.68 13.65 -3.75
C VAL A 156 10.31 13.12 -3.33
N VAL A 157 9.77 12.16 -4.08
CA VAL A 157 8.53 11.46 -3.68
C VAL A 157 8.88 10.46 -2.57
N GLU A 158 8.41 10.74 -1.36
CA GLU A 158 8.61 9.93 -0.16
C GLU A 158 7.36 9.10 0.09
N VAL A 159 7.54 7.78 0.27
CA VAL A 159 6.50 6.87 0.77
C VAL A 159 6.87 6.44 2.18
N ALA A 160 6.30 7.09 3.19
CA ALA A 160 6.59 6.81 4.59
C ALA A 160 5.58 5.79 5.14
N LEU A 161 5.97 4.51 5.22
CA LEU A 161 5.23 3.45 5.89
C LEU A 161 5.68 3.28 7.35
N ARG A 162 4.77 2.89 8.25
CA ARG A 162 4.97 2.68 9.69
C ARG A 162 5.19 1.21 10.06
#